data_AF-A0A7Y3SBY8-F1
#
_entry.id   AF-A0A7Y3SBY8-F1
#
_cell.length_a   1.000
_cell.length_b   1.000
_cell.length_c   1.000
_cell.angle_alpha   90.00
_cell.angle_beta   90.00
_cell.angle_gamma   90.00
#
_symmetry.space_group_name_H-M   'P 1'
#
loop_
_entity.id
_entity.type
_entity.pdbx_description
1 polymer ?
#
loop_
_entity_poly.entity_id
_entity_poly.type
_entity_poly.pdbx_seq_one_letter_code
_entity_poly.pdbx_strand_id
1 'polypeptide(L)'
;MSTTPRRSTTGLRKFLDPEQQRDWIEGEADLIDAEERLESLEQRFKYVARFEKLLHRPQAQDVLEILGVYGQACIPIPRKTERHYWSVSCLPSTSDKPLIRVNASWMELFTLYADGEGLRARFLVHLSHFTTDHSPAQGDVDKPFLENCVATPGDVGYFFPRGEDIFGITVRGSASIRKFLAERRILRAIRTFNVTHMNRGRNAYQASHCYSLADTMLAG
;
A
#
# COMPACT_ATOMS: atom_id res chain seq x y z
N MET A 1 32.73 -16.80 -25.48
CA MET A 1 32.07 -15.63 -24.85
C MET A 1 30.62 -16.01 -24.58
N SER A 2 30.28 -16.27 -23.32
CA SER A 2 28.91 -16.60 -22.93
C SER A 2 28.13 -15.29 -22.77
N THR A 3 27.16 -15.05 -23.66
CA THR A 3 26.22 -13.95 -23.53
C THR A 3 25.21 -14.34 -22.46
N THR A 4 25.39 -13.82 -21.25
CA THR A 4 24.39 -13.91 -20.18
C THR A 4 23.06 -13.38 -20.73
N PRO A 5 21.95 -14.16 -20.66
CA PRO A 5 20.69 -13.68 -21.17
C PRO A 5 20.32 -12.39 -20.43
N ARG A 6 20.08 -11.29 -21.15
CA ARG A 6 19.50 -10.06 -20.58
C ARG A 6 18.18 -10.48 -19.91
N ARG A 7 18.17 -10.60 -18.58
CA ARG A 7 16.93 -10.78 -17.81
C ARG A 7 15.99 -9.68 -18.27
N SER A 8 14.83 -10.06 -18.81
CA SER A 8 13.81 -9.10 -19.21
C SER A 8 13.44 -8.26 -17.99
N THR A 9 13.51 -6.93 -18.14
CA THR A 9 13.10 -6.00 -17.09
C THR A 9 11.59 -6.10 -16.89
N THR A 10 11.16 -6.48 -15.69
CA THR A 10 9.75 -6.63 -15.30
C THR A 10 9.36 -5.59 -14.26
N GLY A 11 8.06 -5.30 -14.15
CA GLY A 11 7.55 -4.44 -13.07
C GLY A 11 8.02 -2.99 -13.19
N LEU A 12 8.25 -2.37 -12.03
CA LEU A 12 8.78 -1.01 -11.93
C LEU A 12 10.16 -0.82 -12.55
N ARG A 13 10.97 -1.88 -12.68
CA ARG A 13 12.30 -1.82 -13.33
C ARG A 13 12.27 -1.44 -14.80
N LYS A 14 11.08 -1.32 -15.41
CA LYS A 14 10.89 -0.74 -16.74
C LYS A 14 10.91 0.79 -16.73
N PHE A 15 10.75 1.41 -15.57
CA PHE A 15 10.59 2.86 -15.41
C PHE A 15 11.62 3.47 -14.47
N LEU A 16 12.00 2.71 -13.42
CA LEU A 16 12.92 3.13 -12.38
C LEU A 16 14.04 2.10 -12.27
N ASP A 17 15.28 2.53 -12.40
CA ASP A 17 16.43 1.66 -12.16
C ASP A 17 16.57 1.33 -10.65
N PRO A 18 17.44 0.37 -10.27
CA PRO A 18 17.60 -0.01 -8.87
C PRO A 18 18.07 1.10 -7.94
N GLU A 19 18.77 2.12 -8.43
CA GLU A 19 19.24 3.26 -7.64
C GLU A 19 18.09 4.22 -7.36
N GLN A 20 17.37 4.64 -8.40
CA GLN A 20 16.16 5.45 -8.26
C GLN A 20 15.13 4.83 -7.30
N GLN A 21 14.98 3.49 -7.35
CA GLN A 21 14.10 2.79 -6.41
C GLN A 21 14.60 2.86 -4.96
N ARG A 22 15.91 2.70 -4.73
CA ARG A 22 16.50 2.81 -3.38
C ARG A 22 16.34 4.23 -2.84
N ASP A 23 16.72 5.23 -3.62
CA ASP A 23 16.70 6.62 -3.18
C ASP A 23 15.26 7.06 -2.84
N TRP A 24 14.26 6.65 -3.65
CA TRP A 24 12.86 6.90 -3.33
C TRP A 24 12.38 6.16 -2.07
N ILE A 25 12.81 4.90 -1.88
CA ILE A 25 12.49 4.13 -0.66
C ILE A 25 13.03 4.84 0.59
N GLU A 26 14.27 5.36 0.54
CA GLU A 26 14.91 6.09 1.64
C GLU A 26 14.35 7.50 1.88
N GLY A 27 13.55 8.00 0.91
CA GLY A 27 12.99 9.35 0.91
C GLY A 27 14.01 10.42 0.50
N GLU A 28 15.01 10.04 -0.29
CA GLU A 28 16.12 10.88 -0.73
C GLU A 28 15.91 11.45 -2.15
N ALA A 29 14.91 10.93 -2.88
CA ALA A 29 14.59 11.39 -4.22
C ALA A 29 13.08 11.51 -4.46
N ASP A 30 12.70 12.59 -5.13
CA ASP A 30 11.39 12.75 -5.75
C ASP A 30 11.39 12.13 -7.15
N LEU A 31 10.30 11.46 -7.52
CA LEU A 31 10.16 10.82 -8.82
C LEU A 31 9.20 11.59 -9.70
N ILE A 32 9.58 11.80 -10.96
CA ILE A 32 8.70 12.39 -11.97
C ILE A 32 7.68 11.34 -12.42
N ASP A 33 6.41 11.61 -12.16
CA ASP A 33 5.28 10.76 -12.57
C ASP A 33 4.69 11.22 -13.92
N ALA A 34 3.73 10.47 -14.43
CA ALA A 34 2.96 10.84 -15.62
C ALA A 34 1.95 11.97 -15.29
N GLU A 35 1.82 12.93 -16.20
CA GLU A 35 0.81 14.00 -16.10
C GLU A 35 -0.61 13.42 -16.24
N GLU A 36 -0.79 12.55 -17.24
CA GLU A 36 -2.07 11.92 -17.56
C GLU A 36 -2.16 10.47 -17.08
N ARG A 37 -3.39 10.03 -16.77
CA ARG A 37 -3.72 8.66 -16.35
C ARG A 37 -4.49 7.94 -17.44
N LEU A 38 -4.13 6.68 -17.69
CA LEU A 38 -4.84 5.83 -18.64
C LEU A 38 -6.09 5.24 -17.99
N GLU A 39 -7.25 5.76 -18.34
CA GLU A 39 -8.52 5.33 -17.75
C GLU A 39 -9.28 4.32 -18.62
N SER A 40 -10.18 3.56 -17.98
CA SER A 40 -11.18 2.74 -18.66
C SER A 40 -12.56 3.16 -18.17
N LEU A 41 -13.34 3.78 -19.07
CA LEU A 41 -14.69 4.25 -18.76
C LEU A 41 -15.60 3.13 -18.29
N GLU A 42 -15.55 1.96 -18.93
CA GLU A 42 -16.29 0.77 -18.52
C GLU A 42 -16.01 0.41 -17.06
N GLN A 43 -14.73 0.36 -16.69
CA GLN A 43 -14.29 0.05 -15.34
C GLN A 43 -14.70 1.15 -14.34
N ARG A 44 -14.65 2.43 -14.75
CA ARG A 44 -15.10 3.57 -13.94
C ARG A 44 -16.60 3.43 -13.61
N PHE A 45 -17.44 3.20 -14.61
CA PHE A 45 -18.87 2.97 -14.41
C PHE A 45 -19.17 1.73 -13.57
N LYS A 46 -18.39 0.65 -13.73
CA LYS A 46 -18.58 -0.59 -12.96
C LYS A 46 -18.48 -0.39 -11.44
N TYR A 47 -17.64 0.53 -10.98
CA TYR A 47 -17.36 0.73 -9.55
C TYR A 47 -17.87 2.05 -8.97
N VAL A 48 -18.47 2.93 -9.78
CA VAL A 48 -18.99 4.23 -9.30
C VAL A 48 -20.00 4.08 -8.17
N ALA A 49 -20.96 3.15 -8.27
CA ALA A 49 -21.96 2.91 -7.23
C ALA A 49 -21.34 2.41 -5.92
N ARG A 50 -20.19 1.70 -5.97
CA ARG A 50 -19.47 1.30 -4.75
C ARG A 50 -18.76 2.48 -4.11
N PHE A 51 -18.20 3.38 -4.92
CA PHE A 51 -17.60 4.61 -4.44
C PHE A 51 -18.65 5.51 -3.79
N GLU A 52 -19.80 5.72 -4.43
CA GLU A 52 -20.92 6.45 -3.84
C GLU A 52 -21.35 5.82 -2.51
N LYS A 53 -21.46 4.49 -2.45
CA LYS A 53 -21.75 3.79 -1.19
C LYS A 53 -20.68 4.00 -0.11
N LEU A 54 -19.41 4.14 -0.49
CA LEU A 54 -18.34 4.48 0.45
C LEU A 54 -18.52 5.91 0.98
N LEU A 55 -18.88 6.87 0.12
CA LEU A 55 -19.10 8.27 0.52
C LEU A 55 -20.20 8.44 1.56
N HIS A 56 -21.17 7.53 1.59
CA HIS A 56 -22.25 7.52 2.60
C HIS A 56 -21.85 6.85 3.93
N ARG A 57 -20.60 6.40 4.09
CA ARG A 57 -20.12 5.81 5.35
C ARG A 57 -19.74 6.90 6.35
N PRO A 58 -19.94 6.69 7.66
CA PRO A 58 -19.48 7.63 8.69
C PRO A 58 -17.99 7.94 8.57
N GLN A 59 -17.19 6.95 8.18
CA GLN A 59 -15.73 7.05 8.09
C GLN A 59 -15.23 7.53 6.72
N ALA A 60 -16.11 7.92 5.79
CA ALA A 60 -15.74 8.17 4.40
C ALA A 60 -14.59 9.18 4.26
N GLN A 61 -14.69 10.31 4.95
CA GLN A 61 -13.68 11.36 4.89
C GLN A 61 -12.31 10.85 5.36
N ASP A 62 -12.24 10.20 6.52
CA ASP A 62 -11.00 9.63 7.04
C ASP A 62 -10.39 8.58 6.11
N VAL A 63 -11.23 7.73 5.48
CA VAL A 63 -10.76 6.75 4.49
C VAL A 63 -10.08 7.43 3.33
N LEU A 64 -10.70 8.47 2.77
CA LEU A 64 -10.19 9.18 1.60
C LEU A 64 -8.89 9.93 1.91
N GLU A 65 -8.83 10.61 3.06
CA GLU A 65 -7.64 11.34 3.46
C GLU A 65 -6.46 10.42 3.78
N ILE A 66 -6.68 9.33 4.52
CA ILE A 66 -5.63 8.32 4.79
C ILE A 66 -5.17 7.68 3.49
N LEU A 67 -6.10 7.37 2.57
CA LEU A 67 -5.75 6.81 1.28
C LEU A 67 -4.92 7.78 0.44
N GLY A 68 -5.24 9.08 0.47
CA GLY A 68 -4.43 10.12 -0.16
C GLY A 68 -3.00 10.15 0.37
N VAL A 69 -2.83 10.15 1.70
CA VAL A 69 -1.51 10.07 2.35
C VAL A 69 -0.76 8.81 1.92
N TYR A 70 -1.42 7.65 1.94
CA TYR A 70 -0.82 6.39 1.52
C TYR A 70 -0.40 6.42 0.05
N GLY A 71 -1.24 6.93 -0.85
CA GLY A 71 -0.96 6.98 -2.28
C GLY A 71 0.27 7.82 -2.60
N GLN A 72 0.34 9.02 -2.04
CA GLN A 72 1.45 9.94 -2.24
C GLN A 72 2.75 9.43 -1.59
N ALA A 73 2.66 8.89 -0.38
CA ALA A 73 3.85 8.52 0.37
C ALA A 73 4.37 7.11 0.05
N CYS A 74 3.53 6.18 -0.40
CA CYS A 74 3.84 4.75 -0.41
C CYS A 74 3.80 4.07 -1.78
N ILE A 75 3.37 4.74 -2.85
CA ILE A 75 3.37 4.18 -4.21
C ILE A 75 4.28 5.03 -5.10
N PRO A 76 5.30 4.44 -5.76
CA PRO A 76 6.17 5.19 -6.66
C PRO A 76 5.47 5.39 -8.01
N ILE A 77 5.59 6.59 -8.59
CA ILE A 77 5.02 6.95 -9.89
C ILE A 77 3.58 6.40 -10.10
N PRO A 78 2.66 6.69 -9.16
CA PRO A 78 1.36 6.03 -9.10
C PRO A 78 0.54 6.22 -10.38
N ARG A 79 0.58 7.39 -11.03
CA ARG A 79 -0.19 7.68 -12.26
C ARG A 79 0.32 6.85 -13.44
N LYS A 80 1.63 6.78 -13.62
CA LYS A 80 2.27 6.03 -14.71
C LYS A 80 2.06 4.52 -14.60
N THR A 81 1.89 4.01 -13.38
CA THR A 81 1.87 2.57 -13.09
C THR A 81 0.49 2.03 -12.69
N GLU A 82 -0.51 2.92 -12.65
CA GLU A 82 -1.88 2.63 -12.27
C GLU A 82 -2.47 1.44 -13.05
N ARG A 83 -3.22 0.61 -12.31
CA ARG A 83 -3.93 -0.60 -12.75
C ARG A 83 -3.03 -1.74 -13.22
N HIS A 84 -1.92 -1.43 -13.87
CA HIS A 84 -0.97 -2.39 -14.42
C HIS A 84 -0.07 -3.00 -13.35
N TYR A 85 0.42 -2.20 -12.41
CA TYR A 85 1.36 -2.66 -11.37
C TYR A 85 0.80 -2.52 -9.96
N TRP A 86 -0.21 -1.68 -9.77
CA TRP A 86 -0.99 -1.60 -8.54
C TRP A 86 -2.48 -1.37 -8.85
N SER A 87 -3.36 -1.62 -7.88
CA SER A 87 -4.76 -1.20 -7.96
C SER A 87 -5.34 -0.91 -6.60
N VAL A 88 -6.32 0.00 -6.54
CA VAL A 88 -7.17 0.20 -5.37
C VAL A 88 -8.59 -0.29 -5.65
N SER A 89 -9.15 -1.09 -4.75
CA SER A 89 -10.53 -1.58 -4.81
C SER A 89 -11.40 -0.90 -3.77
N CYS A 90 -12.64 -0.58 -4.15
CA CYS A 90 -13.65 0.03 -3.28
C CYS A 90 -14.72 -0.98 -2.89
N LEU A 91 -14.95 -1.16 -1.58
CA LEU A 91 -15.88 -2.11 -0.99
C LEU A 91 -15.83 -3.50 -1.68
N PRO A 92 -14.66 -4.15 -1.80
CA PRO A 92 -14.57 -5.43 -2.47
C PRO A 92 -15.36 -6.49 -1.70
N SER A 93 -16.09 -7.32 -2.45
CA SER A 93 -16.95 -8.39 -1.94
C SER A 93 -16.11 -9.58 -1.45
N THR A 94 -15.44 -9.40 -0.32
CA THR A 94 -14.59 -10.41 0.34
C THR A 94 -15.11 -10.67 1.75
N SER A 95 -14.76 -11.82 2.32
CA SER A 95 -15.30 -12.27 3.63
C SER A 95 -14.91 -11.33 4.78
N ASP A 96 -13.77 -10.65 4.67
CA ASP A 96 -13.26 -9.71 5.67
C ASP A 96 -13.75 -8.26 5.48
N LYS A 97 -14.59 -8.01 4.46
CA LYS A 97 -15.38 -6.77 4.25
C LYS A 97 -14.58 -5.45 4.41
N PRO A 98 -13.47 -5.26 3.68
CA PRO A 98 -12.73 -4.01 3.74
C PRO A 98 -13.52 -2.85 3.11
N LEU A 99 -13.22 -1.64 3.56
CA LEU A 99 -13.70 -0.40 2.95
C LEU A 99 -12.95 -0.14 1.63
N ILE A 100 -11.62 -0.24 1.68
CA ILE A 100 -10.74 -0.15 0.52
C ILE A 100 -9.59 -1.14 0.64
N ARG A 101 -8.98 -1.51 -0.49
CA ARG A 101 -7.77 -2.34 -0.51
C ARG A 101 -6.85 -1.95 -1.66
N VAL A 102 -5.57 -1.72 -1.37
CA VAL A 102 -4.50 -1.52 -2.35
C VAL A 102 -3.74 -2.83 -2.53
N ASN A 103 -3.50 -3.21 -3.79
CA ASN A 103 -2.82 -4.45 -4.16
C ASN A 103 -1.75 -4.19 -5.22
N ALA A 104 -0.72 -5.05 -5.28
CA ALA A 104 0.26 -5.12 -6.36
C ALA A 104 0.66 -6.58 -6.62
N SER A 105 0.89 -6.92 -7.90
CA SER A 105 1.09 -8.32 -8.30
C SER A 105 -0.05 -9.21 -7.76
N TRP A 106 0.27 -10.20 -6.93
CA TRP A 106 -0.70 -11.08 -6.24
C TRP A 106 -0.83 -10.77 -4.74
N MET A 107 -0.34 -9.62 -4.29
CA MET A 107 -0.20 -9.29 -2.88
C MET A 107 -1.08 -8.11 -2.47
N GLU A 108 -1.72 -8.24 -1.31
CA GLU A 108 -2.35 -7.12 -0.62
C GLU A 108 -1.25 -6.25 0.00
N LEU A 109 -1.32 -4.94 -0.17
CA LEU A 109 -0.33 -4.01 0.39
C LEU A 109 -0.89 -3.29 1.62
N PHE A 110 -2.09 -2.74 1.45
CA PHE A 110 -2.74 -1.90 2.44
C PHE A 110 -4.26 -2.04 2.36
N THR A 111 -4.92 -2.11 3.53
CA THR A 111 -6.37 -2.26 3.62
C THR A 111 -6.90 -1.39 4.74
N LEU A 112 -8.03 -0.71 4.51
CA LEU A 112 -8.81 -0.08 5.58
C LEU A 112 -10.10 -0.84 5.81
N TYR A 113 -10.44 -1.02 7.08
CA TYR A 113 -11.68 -1.62 7.55
C TYR A 113 -12.45 -0.60 8.39
N ALA A 114 -13.78 -0.74 8.40
CA ALA A 114 -14.60 -0.11 9.43
C ALA A 114 -14.32 -0.79 10.78
N ASP A 115 -14.26 0.01 11.85
CA ASP A 115 -14.06 -0.45 13.23
C ASP A 115 -14.98 0.36 14.15
N GLY A 116 -16.24 -0.08 14.26
CA GLY A 116 -17.31 0.76 14.82
C GLY A 116 -17.50 2.02 13.98
N GLU A 117 -17.52 3.19 14.64
CA GLU A 117 -17.50 4.50 13.98
C GLU A 117 -16.08 4.92 13.53
N GLY A 118 -15.04 4.16 13.89
CA GLY A 118 -13.65 4.43 13.54
C GLY A 118 -13.12 3.55 12.41
N LEU A 119 -11.80 3.59 12.25
CA LEU A 119 -11.06 2.84 11.23
C LEU A 119 -10.04 1.88 11.84
N ARG A 120 -9.79 0.80 11.11
CA ARG A 120 -8.62 -0.05 11.32
C ARG A 120 -7.87 -0.22 10.01
N ALA A 121 -6.60 0.14 9.99
CA ALA A 121 -5.67 -0.17 8.92
C ALA A 121 -5.04 -1.53 9.10
N ARG A 122 -4.70 -2.17 7.98
CA ARG A 122 -3.79 -3.31 7.89
C ARG A 122 -2.73 -2.98 6.84
N PHE A 123 -1.46 -3.13 7.22
CA PHE A 123 -0.29 -3.00 6.37
C PHE A 123 0.38 -4.36 6.26
N LEU A 124 0.79 -4.75 5.05
CA LEU A 124 1.75 -5.83 4.87
C LEU A 124 3.13 -5.24 4.55
N VAL A 125 4.15 -5.75 5.23
CA VAL A 125 5.54 -5.28 5.18
C VAL A 125 6.49 -6.47 5.33
N HIS A 126 7.79 -6.23 5.16
CA HIS A 126 8.82 -7.21 5.46
C HIS A 126 9.06 -7.32 6.97
N LEU A 127 9.12 -8.54 7.50
CA LEU A 127 9.34 -8.79 8.94
C LEU A 127 10.71 -8.30 9.39
N SER A 128 11.74 -8.50 8.57
CA SER A 128 13.12 -8.06 8.76
C SER A 128 13.28 -6.55 9.06
N HIS A 129 12.30 -5.71 8.72
CA HIS A 129 12.32 -4.29 9.08
C HIS A 129 11.94 -4.03 10.55
N PHE A 130 11.33 -5.00 11.21
CA PHE A 130 10.72 -4.90 12.53
C PHE A 130 11.31 -5.87 13.55
N THR A 131 12.26 -6.71 13.16
CA THR A 131 13.05 -7.53 14.08
C THR A 131 14.31 -6.78 14.53
N THR A 132 14.74 -7.01 15.77
CA THR A 132 15.93 -6.33 16.34
C THR A 132 17.23 -6.78 15.69
N ASP A 133 17.25 -8.00 15.15
CA ASP A 133 18.40 -8.62 14.48
C ASP A 133 18.29 -8.55 12.94
N HIS A 134 17.25 -7.90 12.43
CA HIS A 134 16.91 -7.83 11.00
C HIS A 134 16.67 -9.18 10.31
N SER A 135 16.45 -10.26 11.08
CA SER A 135 16.15 -11.56 10.51
C SER A 135 14.67 -11.70 10.15
N PRO A 136 14.31 -12.64 9.27
CA PRO A 136 12.91 -12.99 9.01
C PRO A 136 12.32 -13.91 10.09
N ALA A 137 12.99 -14.08 11.25
CA ALA A 137 12.51 -14.93 12.33
C ALA A 137 11.45 -14.21 13.18
N GLN A 138 10.43 -14.94 13.63
CA GLN A 138 9.25 -14.35 14.29
C GLN A 138 9.47 -13.97 15.77
N GLY A 139 10.63 -14.32 16.36
CA GLY A 139 10.88 -14.23 17.79
C GLY A 139 11.14 -12.82 18.32
N ASP A 140 11.67 -11.92 17.50
CA ASP A 140 12.36 -10.72 17.97
C ASP A 140 11.75 -9.41 17.45
N VAL A 141 10.41 -9.38 17.34
CA VAL A 141 9.69 -8.16 16.93
C VAL A 141 9.89 -7.03 17.94
N ASP A 142 10.31 -5.86 17.45
CA ASP A 142 10.49 -4.62 18.19
C ASP A 142 9.12 -3.97 18.53
N LYS A 143 8.42 -4.55 19.50
CA LYS A 143 7.11 -4.07 19.99
C LYS A 143 7.17 -2.65 20.55
N PRO A 144 8.17 -2.25 21.35
CA PRO A 144 8.24 -0.89 21.88
C PRO A 144 8.29 0.15 20.77
N PHE A 145 9.02 -0.11 19.68
CA PHE A 145 9.00 0.75 18.51
C PHE A 145 7.59 0.86 17.90
N LEU A 146 6.88 -0.24 17.69
CA LEU A 146 5.53 -0.22 17.13
C LEU A 146 4.54 0.60 17.98
N GLU A 147 4.57 0.43 19.30
CA GLU A 147 3.71 1.20 20.22
C GLU A 147 4.01 2.70 20.17
N ASN A 148 5.28 3.08 20.00
CA ASN A 148 5.67 4.49 19.86
C ASN A 148 5.19 5.11 18.53
N CYS A 149 4.87 4.30 17.51
CA CYS A 149 4.41 4.76 16.21
C CYS A 149 2.91 5.11 16.17
N VAL A 150 2.14 4.83 17.23
CA VAL A 150 0.69 5.10 17.30
C VAL A 150 0.34 6.16 18.32
N ALA A 151 -0.83 6.81 18.17
CA ALA A 151 -1.21 7.94 19.00
C ALA A 151 -1.66 7.49 20.39
N THR A 152 -2.34 6.35 20.47
CA THR A 152 -2.77 5.73 21.74
C THR A 152 -2.09 4.37 21.91
N PRO A 153 -1.49 4.07 23.06
CA PRO A 153 -0.97 2.73 23.34
C PRO A 153 -2.05 1.65 23.16
N GLY A 154 -1.70 0.54 22.52
CA GLY A 154 -2.62 -0.55 22.22
C GLY A 154 -3.44 -0.37 20.93
N ASP A 155 -3.31 0.76 20.22
CA ASP A 155 -3.88 0.91 18.87
C ASP A 155 -3.15 0.07 17.82
N VAL A 156 -1.95 -0.45 18.14
CA VAL A 156 -1.17 -1.31 17.25
C VAL A 156 -1.28 -2.78 17.62
N GLY A 157 -1.34 -3.63 16.60
CA GLY A 157 -1.23 -5.07 16.72
C GLY A 157 -0.48 -5.64 15.53
N TYR A 158 -0.10 -6.91 15.59
CA TYR A 158 0.58 -7.55 14.48
C TYR A 158 0.25 -9.04 14.37
N PHE A 159 0.54 -9.62 13.21
CA PHE A 159 0.34 -11.02 12.90
C PHE A 159 1.33 -11.48 11.83
N PHE A 160 1.48 -12.80 11.67
CA PHE A 160 2.39 -13.41 10.70
C PHE A 160 1.58 -14.12 9.60
N PRO A 161 1.38 -13.47 8.44
CA PRO A 161 0.81 -14.13 7.27
C PRO A 161 1.64 -15.34 6.83
N ARG A 162 1.05 -16.19 5.98
CA ARG A 162 1.82 -17.21 5.27
C ARG A 162 2.77 -16.54 4.27
N GLY A 163 4.02 -16.93 4.31
CA GLY A 163 5.07 -16.44 3.41
C GLY A 163 6.33 -16.12 4.19
N GLU A 164 7.48 -16.27 3.54
CA GLU A 164 8.75 -15.89 4.12
C GLU A 164 8.86 -14.36 4.17
N ASP A 165 9.33 -13.85 5.31
CA ASP A 165 9.56 -12.42 5.54
C ASP A 165 8.32 -11.54 5.25
N ILE A 166 7.11 -12.04 5.56
CA ILE A 166 5.87 -11.27 5.50
C ILE A 166 5.38 -10.99 6.93
N PHE A 167 5.09 -9.73 7.19
CA PHE A 167 4.59 -9.26 8.47
C PHE A 167 3.35 -8.40 8.28
N GLY A 168 2.31 -8.66 9.07
CA GLY A 168 1.08 -7.89 9.05
C GLY A 168 0.99 -7.00 10.27
N ILE A 169 0.80 -5.70 10.08
CA ILE A 169 0.59 -4.73 11.16
C ILE A 169 -0.84 -4.21 11.06
N THR A 170 -1.55 -4.16 12.18
CA THR A 170 -2.87 -3.53 12.29
C THR A 170 -2.79 -2.28 13.15
N VAL A 171 -3.40 -1.19 12.70
CA VAL A 171 -3.45 0.08 13.44
C VAL A 171 -4.90 0.54 13.53
N ARG A 172 -5.37 0.85 14.74
CA ARG A 172 -6.75 1.30 15.03
C ARG A 172 -6.78 2.80 15.24
N GLY A 173 -7.84 3.45 14.79
CA GLY A 173 -8.07 4.89 14.95
C GLY A 173 -7.35 5.74 13.89
N SER A 174 -8.07 6.70 13.31
CA SER A 174 -7.57 7.57 12.23
C SER A 174 -6.32 8.36 12.64
N ALA A 175 -6.27 8.85 13.88
CA ALA A 175 -5.10 9.58 14.41
C ALA A 175 -3.84 8.69 14.46
N SER A 176 -3.96 7.48 14.99
CA SER A 176 -2.86 6.50 15.06
C SER A 176 -2.43 6.05 13.67
N ILE A 177 -3.35 5.84 12.73
CA ILE A 177 -3.02 5.48 11.34
C ILE A 177 -2.21 6.60 10.67
N ARG A 178 -2.60 7.86 10.85
CA ARG A 178 -1.87 9.02 10.30
C ARG A 178 -0.49 9.17 10.94
N LYS A 179 -0.38 9.05 12.26
CA LYS A 179 0.93 9.06 12.96
C LYS A 179 1.83 7.93 12.45
N PHE A 180 1.28 6.73 12.28
CA PHE A 180 2.01 5.57 11.77
C PHE A 180 2.55 5.83 10.35
N LEU A 181 1.74 6.42 9.47
CA LEU A 181 2.15 6.81 8.12
C LEU A 181 3.12 8.00 8.06
N ALA A 182 3.31 8.73 9.15
CA ALA A 182 4.26 9.84 9.22
C ALA A 182 5.65 9.38 9.72
N GLU A 183 5.78 8.17 10.26
CA GLU A 183 7.03 7.66 10.81
C GLU A 183 7.98 7.18 9.70
N ARG A 184 9.22 7.68 9.68
CA ARG A 184 10.18 7.44 8.60
C ARG A 184 10.51 5.95 8.45
N ARG A 185 10.75 5.25 9.56
CA ARG A 185 11.06 3.80 9.53
C ARG A 185 9.88 2.99 9.00
N ILE A 186 8.65 3.40 9.31
CA ILE A 186 7.43 2.78 8.78
C ILE A 186 7.30 3.01 7.28
N LEU A 187 7.43 4.25 6.82
CA LEU A 187 7.35 4.58 5.40
C LEU A 187 8.38 3.79 4.58
N ARG A 188 9.62 3.72 5.05
CA ARG A 188 10.67 2.93 4.40
C ARG A 188 10.27 1.46 4.27
N ALA A 189 9.71 0.86 5.32
CA ALA A 189 9.28 -0.54 5.30
C ALA A 189 8.11 -0.77 4.32
N ILE A 190 7.11 0.11 4.32
CA ILE A 190 5.97 0.04 3.40
C ILE A 190 6.45 0.20 1.95
N ARG A 191 7.27 1.21 1.66
CA ARG A 191 7.83 1.48 0.32
C ARG A 191 8.64 0.28 -0.19
N THR A 192 9.48 -0.30 0.66
CA THR A 192 10.29 -1.48 0.31
C THR A 192 9.39 -2.66 -0.08
N PHE A 193 8.35 -2.93 0.70
CA PHE A 193 7.40 -4.01 0.41
C PHE A 193 6.64 -3.75 -0.89
N ASN A 194 6.10 -2.54 -1.06
CA ASN A 194 5.36 -2.16 -2.27
C ASN A 194 6.22 -2.28 -3.52
N VAL A 195 7.45 -1.74 -3.52
CA VAL A 195 8.39 -1.84 -4.62
C VAL A 195 8.75 -3.29 -4.92
N THR A 196 8.98 -4.11 -3.89
CA THR A 196 9.22 -5.55 -4.03
C THR A 196 8.10 -6.21 -4.81
N HIS A 197 6.84 -5.93 -4.48
CA HIS A 197 5.70 -6.54 -5.15
C HIS A 197 5.40 -5.94 -6.52
N MET A 198 5.54 -4.63 -6.71
CA MET A 198 5.37 -3.98 -8.01
C MET A 198 6.47 -4.38 -9.01
N ASN A 199 7.65 -4.81 -8.54
CA ASN A 199 8.71 -5.38 -9.37
C ASN A 199 8.40 -6.80 -9.90
N ARG A 200 7.46 -7.53 -9.28
CA ARG A 200 7.09 -8.90 -9.69
C ARG A 200 6.26 -8.94 -10.98
N GLY A 201 5.81 -7.79 -11.49
CA GLY A 201 5.10 -7.69 -12.76
C GLY A 201 3.65 -7.26 -12.61
N ARG A 202 2.80 -7.73 -13.53
CA ARG A 202 1.41 -7.25 -13.64
C ARG A 202 0.60 -7.55 -12.39
N ASN A 203 -0.24 -6.61 -12.02
CA ASN A 203 -1.22 -6.73 -10.95
C ASN A 203 -2.38 -7.65 -11.36
N ALA A 204 -2.63 -8.68 -10.56
CA ALA A 204 -3.71 -9.64 -10.78
C ALA A 204 -5.09 -9.02 -10.49
N TYR A 205 -5.16 -7.96 -9.69
CA TYR A 205 -6.40 -7.33 -9.25
C TYR A 205 -6.84 -6.14 -10.12
N GLN A 206 -6.26 -5.98 -11.32
CA GLN A 206 -6.56 -4.89 -12.25
C GLN A 206 -8.07 -4.75 -12.60
N ALA A 207 -8.82 -5.86 -12.55
CA ALA A 207 -10.26 -5.90 -12.84
C ALA A 207 -11.14 -5.41 -11.68
N SER A 208 -10.56 -5.21 -10.50
CA SER A 208 -11.21 -4.67 -9.31
C SER A 208 -10.78 -3.25 -8.99
N HIS A 209 -10.01 -2.61 -9.88
CA HIS A 209 -9.57 -1.24 -9.72
C HIS A 209 -10.76 -0.26 -9.81
N CYS A 210 -10.85 0.69 -8.88
CA CYS A 210 -11.86 1.73 -8.82
C CYS A 210 -11.24 3.10 -9.12
N TYR A 211 -11.49 3.64 -10.32
CA TYR A 211 -10.92 4.92 -10.74
C TYR A 211 -11.37 6.09 -9.87
N SER A 212 -12.66 6.17 -9.48
CA SER A 212 -13.14 7.24 -8.60
C SER A 212 -12.39 7.31 -7.27
N LEU A 213 -12.00 6.16 -6.72
CA LEU A 213 -11.22 6.11 -5.49
C LEU A 213 -9.75 6.47 -5.74
N ALA A 214 -9.19 6.03 -6.87
CA ALA A 214 -7.85 6.41 -7.29
C ALA A 214 -7.74 7.92 -7.59
N ASP A 215 -8.79 8.56 -8.09
CA ASP A 215 -8.85 10.01 -8.28
C ASP A 215 -8.61 10.73 -6.96
N THR A 216 -9.29 10.32 -5.89
CA THR A 216 -9.10 10.91 -4.56
C THR A 216 -7.73 10.59 -3.98
N MET A 217 -7.24 9.36 -4.18
CA MET A 217 -5.92 8.93 -3.73
C MET A 217 -4.78 9.76 -4.34
N LEU A 218 -4.97 10.28 -5.56
CA LEU A 218 -3.92 10.93 -6.36
C LEU A 218 -4.20 12.42 -6.65
N ALA A 219 -5.17 13.04 -5.95
CA ALA A 219 -5.57 14.43 -6.15
C ALA A 219 -4.55 15.48 -5.63
N GLY A 220 -3.53 15.02 -4.91
CA GLY A 220 -2.41 15.84 -4.42
C GLY A 220 -1.28 16.00 -5.42
#